data_AF-A0A1C7DRV0-F1
#
_entry.id   AF-A0A1C7DRV0-F1
#
_cell.length_a   1.000
_cell.length_b   1.000
_cell.length_c   1.000
_cell.angle_alpha   90.00
_cell.angle_beta   90.00
_cell.angle_gamma   90.00
#
_symmetry.space_group_name_H-M   'P 1'
#
loop_
_entity.id
_entity.type
_entity.pdbx_description
1 polymer ?
#
loop_
_entity_poly.entity_id
_entity_poly.type
_entity_poly.pdbx_seq_one_letter_code
_entity_poly.pdbx_strand_id
1 'polypeptide(L)'
;MYKKLLLLLFLMFIFPFPAQAHTTLLSSTPIEGQNVTEVLTEVELVFVTKIEEGSTMSIEGEVDSFEFDDIEIKNNVMTGNFSETLPNGSYRILWNIIGEDGHPIEGNIAFGMSIEVEEKEASITSSVVDGTASATEKKLAEVQTEKHNNIPVTILLVLAAVLMGYSIYKLLVKKK
;
A
#
# COMPACT_ATOMS: atom_id res chain seq x y z
N MET A 1 -45.78 13.05 -21.19
CA MET A 1 -45.13 12.70 -19.91
C MET A 1 -43.62 12.47 -20.05
N TYR A 2 -43.18 11.78 -21.11
CA TYR A 2 -41.79 11.59 -21.54
C TYR A 2 -40.84 12.80 -21.37
N LYS A 3 -41.26 14.05 -21.63
CA LYS A 3 -40.39 15.23 -21.40
C LYS A 3 -39.84 15.34 -19.96
N LYS A 4 -40.63 14.95 -18.94
CA LYS A 4 -40.17 14.95 -17.53
C LYS A 4 -39.25 13.76 -17.22
N LEU A 5 -39.46 12.62 -17.88
CA LEU A 5 -38.58 11.46 -17.79
C LEU A 5 -37.22 11.72 -18.46
N LEU A 6 -37.23 12.37 -19.63
CA LEU A 6 -36.03 12.78 -20.35
C LEU A 6 -35.23 13.82 -19.53
N LEU A 7 -35.91 14.79 -18.91
CA LEU A 7 -35.27 15.75 -18.01
C LEU A 7 -34.61 15.06 -16.79
N LEU A 8 -35.29 14.08 -16.17
CA LEU A 8 -34.77 13.33 -15.03
C LEU A 8 -33.56 12.47 -15.43
N LEU A 9 -33.62 11.81 -16.60
CA LEU A 9 -32.53 11.01 -17.14
C LEU A 9 -31.31 11.88 -17.51
N PHE A 10 -31.55 13.06 -18.10
CA PHE A 10 -30.50 14.04 -18.37
C PHE A 10 -29.85 14.54 -17.08
N LEU A 11 -30.65 14.84 -16.05
CA LEU A 11 -30.16 15.29 -14.74
C LEU A 11 -29.25 14.26 -14.04
N MET A 12 -29.48 12.97 -14.30
CA MET A 12 -28.65 11.86 -13.79
C MET A 12 -27.26 11.78 -14.46
N PHE A 13 -27.09 12.34 -15.67
CA PHE A 13 -25.81 12.41 -16.39
C PHE A 13 -24.95 13.64 -16.02
N ILE A 14 -25.48 14.61 -15.27
CA ILE A 14 -24.75 15.84 -14.88
C ILE A 14 -23.98 15.66 -13.56
N PHE A 15 -24.06 14.49 -12.92
CA PHE A 15 -23.30 14.21 -11.71
C PHE A 15 -21.88 13.77 -12.10
N PRO A 16 -20.82 14.56 -11.85
CA PRO A 16 -19.47 14.08 -12.06
C PRO A 16 -19.20 12.95 -11.07
N PHE A 17 -18.74 11.80 -11.57
CA PHE A 17 -18.10 10.82 -10.71
C PHE A 17 -16.79 11.43 -10.21
N PRO A 18 -16.49 11.40 -8.89
CA PRO A 18 -15.17 11.79 -8.41
C PRO A 18 -14.13 10.84 -9.00
N ALA A 19 -13.29 11.35 -9.90
CA ALA A 19 -12.08 10.68 -10.32
C ALA A 19 -11.07 10.78 -9.16
N GLN A 20 -10.66 9.64 -8.61
CA GLN A 20 -9.55 9.58 -7.66
C GLN A 20 -8.26 9.74 -8.47
N ALA A 21 -7.62 10.91 -8.35
CA ALA A 21 -6.38 11.24 -9.05
C ALA A 21 -5.13 11.09 -8.17
N HIS A 22 -5.32 10.94 -6.85
CA HIS A 22 -4.25 10.61 -5.91
C HIS A 22 -3.81 9.16 -6.09
N THR A 23 -2.54 8.97 -6.43
CA THR A 23 -1.92 7.65 -6.47
C THR A 23 -1.46 7.22 -5.07
N THR A 24 -1.28 5.92 -4.88
CA THR A 24 -0.69 5.32 -3.67
C THR A 24 0.30 4.24 -4.07
N LEU A 25 1.22 3.90 -3.17
CA LEU A 25 2.04 2.69 -3.33
C LEU A 25 1.11 1.46 -3.40
N LEU A 26 1.38 0.59 -4.37
CA LEU A 26 0.68 -0.67 -4.60
C LEU A 26 1.52 -1.86 -4.12
N SER A 27 2.82 -1.85 -4.41
CA SER A 27 3.80 -2.84 -3.94
C SER A 27 5.21 -2.27 -4.01
N SER A 28 6.15 -2.93 -3.34
CA SER A 28 7.57 -2.59 -3.39
C SER A 28 8.45 -3.83 -3.28
N THR A 29 9.69 -3.71 -3.76
CA THR A 29 10.78 -4.65 -3.53
C THR A 29 11.96 -3.83 -2.98
N PRO A 30 12.43 -4.05 -1.74
CA PRO A 30 11.87 -4.90 -0.69
C PRO A 30 10.44 -4.52 -0.26
N ILE A 31 9.68 -5.48 0.29
CA ILE A 31 8.37 -5.19 0.90
C ILE A 31 8.51 -4.55 2.29
N GLU A 32 7.47 -3.83 2.74
CA GLU A 32 7.39 -3.26 4.10
C GLU A 32 7.67 -4.32 5.18
N GLY A 33 8.67 -4.05 6.03
CA GLY A 33 9.12 -4.93 7.09
C GLY A 33 9.98 -6.12 6.64
N GLN A 34 10.35 -6.21 5.36
CA GLN A 34 11.23 -7.29 4.88
C GLN A 34 12.62 -7.19 5.53
N ASN A 35 13.17 -8.34 5.93
CA ASN A 35 14.59 -8.47 6.21
C ASN A 35 15.26 -9.13 4.99
N VAL A 36 16.21 -8.42 4.39
CA VAL A 36 16.92 -8.79 3.17
C VAL A 36 18.25 -9.43 3.56
N THR A 37 18.47 -10.67 3.12
CA THR A 37 19.65 -11.47 3.48
C THR A 37 20.71 -11.55 2.37
N GLU A 38 20.41 -10.97 1.21
CA GLU A 38 21.31 -10.87 0.05
C GLU A 38 21.76 -9.40 -0.12
N VAL A 39 22.74 -9.16 -0.99
CA VAL A 39 23.15 -7.77 -1.31
C VAL A 39 22.00 -7.10 -2.07
N LEU A 40 21.52 -5.96 -1.54
CA LEU A 40 20.51 -5.14 -2.22
C LEU A 40 21.14 -4.47 -3.45
N THR A 41 20.69 -4.83 -4.65
CA THR A 41 21.19 -4.25 -5.91
C THR A 41 20.17 -3.35 -6.62
N GLU A 42 18.89 -3.45 -6.25
CA GLU A 42 17.78 -2.77 -6.90
C GLU A 42 16.66 -2.54 -5.88
N VAL A 43 15.98 -1.40 -5.99
CA VAL A 43 14.69 -1.13 -5.33
C VAL A 43 13.64 -0.85 -6.41
N GLU A 44 12.48 -1.51 -6.33
CA GLU A 44 11.33 -1.27 -7.21
C GLU A 44 10.14 -0.79 -6.38
N LEU A 45 9.51 0.32 -6.79
CA LEU A 45 8.28 0.86 -6.23
C LEU A 45 7.20 0.88 -7.32
N VAL A 46 6.07 0.23 -7.07
CA VAL A 46 4.93 0.19 -7.98
C VAL A 46 3.78 0.98 -7.37
N PHE A 47 3.17 1.88 -8.14
CA PHE A 47 2.08 2.76 -7.73
C PHE A 47 0.76 2.40 -8.45
N VAL A 48 -0.37 2.88 -7.91
CA VAL A 48 -1.71 2.58 -8.43
C VAL A 48 -1.99 3.25 -9.78
N THR A 49 -1.53 4.49 -9.98
CA THR A 49 -1.61 5.23 -11.25
C THR A 49 -0.22 5.65 -11.74
N LYS A 50 -0.16 6.23 -12.94
CA LYS A 50 1.07 6.79 -13.50
C LYS A 50 1.69 7.83 -12.56
N ILE A 51 3.03 7.83 -12.52
CA ILE A 51 3.86 8.87 -11.92
C ILE A 51 4.61 9.63 -13.03
N GLU A 52 5.04 10.85 -12.73
CA GLU A 52 5.76 11.72 -13.67
C GLU A 52 7.26 11.77 -13.40
N GLU A 53 8.01 12.17 -14.44
CA GLU A 53 9.44 12.43 -14.38
C GLU A 53 9.80 13.49 -13.32
N GLY A 54 10.96 13.33 -12.68
CA GLY A 54 11.38 14.19 -11.56
C GLY A 54 10.90 13.72 -10.18
N SER A 55 10.19 12.59 -10.12
CA SER A 55 10.00 11.82 -8.89
C SER A 55 11.35 11.23 -8.41
N THR A 56 11.55 11.13 -7.08
CA THR A 56 12.83 10.73 -6.47
C THR A 56 12.66 9.70 -5.35
N MET A 57 13.72 8.97 -5.04
CA MET A 57 13.83 8.15 -3.82
C MET A 57 15.29 8.04 -3.34
N SER A 58 15.47 7.75 -2.06
CA SER A 58 16.77 7.50 -1.40
C SER A 58 16.61 6.48 -0.26
N ILE A 59 17.71 6.03 0.34
CA ILE A 59 17.71 5.11 1.49
C ILE A 59 18.29 5.82 2.72
N GLU A 60 17.56 5.79 3.84
CA GLU A 60 17.97 6.35 5.12
C GLU A 60 18.20 5.23 6.14
N GLY A 61 19.39 5.19 6.74
CA GLY A 61 19.72 4.36 7.92
C GLY A 61 19.67 5.18 9.21
N GLU A 62 20.13 4.60 10.33
CA GLU A 62 20.12 5.29 11.64
C GLU A 62 21.13 6.46 11.73
N VAL A 63 22.19 6.43 10.93
CA VAL A 63 23.29 7.43 10.94
C VAL A 63 23.62 7.96 9.53
N ASP A 64 23.48 7.10 8.52
CA ASP A 64 23.92 7.36 7.14
C ASP A 64 22.72 7.41 6.18
N SER A 65 22.88 8.13 5.06
CA SER A 65 21.92 8.15 3.95
C SER A 65 22.64 7.79 2.66
N PHE A 66 21.95 7.06 1.80
CA PHE A 66 22.48 6.47 0.56
C PHE A 66 21.59 6.87 -0.61
N GLU A 67 22.22 7.27 -1.71
CA GLU A 67 21.54 7.63 -2.96
C GLU A 67 21.61 6.46 -3.95
N PHE A 68 20.69 6.40 -4.91
CA PHE A 68 20.74 5.42 -6.00
C PHE A 68 21.69 5.89 -7.12
N ASP A 69 22.32 4.94 -7.83
CA ASP A 69 23.18 5.24 -8.98
C ASP A 69 22.39 5.88 -10.14
N ASP A 70 21.19 5.34 -10.36
CA ASP A 70 20.19 5.86 -11.28
C ASP A 70 18.77 5.52 -10.78
N ILE A 71 17.80 6.29 -11.24
CA ILE A 71 16.37 6.05 -11.03
C ILE A 71 15.68 6.10 -12.40
N GLU A 72 14.99 5.02 -12.76
CA GLU A 72 14.22 4.89 -13.99
C GLU A 72 12.72 4.88 -13.67
N ILE A 73 11.94 5.67 -14.41
CA ILE A 73 10.48 5.75 -14.27
C ILE A 73 9.80 5.18 -15.52
N LYS A 74 8.91 4.20 -15.32
CA LYS A 74 8.15 3.52 -16.38
C LYS A 74 6.68 3.45 -16.00
N ASN A 75 5.88 4.40 -16.51
CA ASN A 75 4.46 4.57 -16.19
C ASN A 75 4.21 4.72 -14.68
N ASN A 76 3.83 3.64 -14.00
CA ASN A 76 3.53 3.58 -12.58
C ASN A 76 4.60 2.83 -11.77
N VAL A 77 5.75 2.51 -12.38
CA VAL A 77 6.89 1.84 -11.74
C VAL A 77 8.05 2.82 -11.66
N MET A 78 8.69 2.87 -10.49
CA MET A 78 9.99 3.51 -10.27
C MET A 78 10.97 2.42 -9.85
N THR A 79 12.09 2.31 -10.56
CA THR A 79 13.17 1.37 -10.25
C THR A 79 14.44 2.17 -9.99
N GLY A 80 15.25 1.80 -9.01
CA GLY A 80 16.55 2.42 -8.76
C GLY A 80 17.64 1.39 -8.53
N ASN A 81 18.74 1.56 -9.25
CA ASN A 81 19.91 0.69 -9.16
C ASN A 81 20.82 1.12 -8.00
N PHE A 82 21.38 0.15 -7.29
CA PHE A 82 22.16 0.39 -6.09
C PHE A 82 23.43 -0.49 -6.08
N SER A 83 24.59 0.12 -6.28
CA SER A 83 25.88 -0.58 -6.35
C SER A 83 26.61 -0.66 -5.01
N GLU A 84 26.20 0.13 -4.01
CA GLU A 84 26.80 0.10 -2.68
C GLU A 84 26.30 -1.09 -1.86
N THR A 85 27.07 -1.52 -0.85
CA THR A 85 26.63 -2.56 0.08
C THR A 85 26.16 -1.92 1.37
N LEU A 86 24.86 -1.99 1.65
CA LEU A 86 24.32 -1.59 2.95
C LEU A 86 24.85 -2.52 4.05
N PRO A 87 25.39 -1.99 5.16
CA PRO A 87 25.65 -2.75 6.38
C PRO A 87 24.41 -3.47 6.92
N ASN A 88 24.61 -4.43 7.83
CA ASN A 88 23.49 -5.06 8.54
C ASN A 88 22.87 -4.04 9.52
N GLY A 89 21.56 -3.83 9.42
CA GLY A 89 20.87 -2.75 10.13
C GLY A 89 19.41 -2.58 9.71
N SER A 90 18.78 -1.51 10.21
CA SER A 90 17.42 -1.09 9.85
C SER A 90 17.48 0.14 8.94
N TYR A 91 16.65 0.15 7.90
CA TYR A 91 16.64 1.15 6.85
C TYR A 91 15.23 1.59 6.48
N ARG A 92 15.12 2.76 5.84
CA ARG A 92 13.89 3.27 5.23
C ARG A 92 14.19 3.67 3.80
N ILE A 93 13.42 3.17 2.83
CA ILE A 93 13.34 3.81 1.51
C ILE A 93 12.48 5.05 1.72
N LEU A 94 13.00 6.24 1.44
CA LEU A 94 12.27 7.50 1.37
C LEU A 94 11.91 7.76 -0.10
N TRP A 95 10.67 8.13 -0.41
CA TRP A 95 10.26 8.45 -1.78
C TRP A 95 9.39 9.70 -1.83
N ASN A 96 9.54 10.47 -2.92
CA ASN A 96 8.71 11.62 -3.26
C ASN A 96 8.34 11.51 -4.75
N ILE A 97 7.08 11.22 -5.04
CA ILE A 97 6.58 11.03 -6.40
C ILE A 97 5.66 12.16 -6.82
N ILE A 98 5.68 12.49 -8.11
CA ILE A 98 4.70 13.37 -8.74
C ILE A 98 3.63 12.48 -9.36
N GLY A 99 2.39 12.57 -8.89
CA GLY A 99 1.26 11.83 -9.45
C GLY A 99 0.86 12.33 -10.84
N GLU A 100 0.05 11.55 -11.57
CA GLU A 100 -0.55 11.93 -12.86
C GLU A 100 -1.34 13.26 -12.82
N ASP A 101 -1.79 13.70 -11.64
CA ASP A 101 -2.44 14.98 -11.41
C ASP A 101 -1.48 16.16 -11.12
N GLY A 102 -0.18 15.89 -11.08
CA GLY A 102 0.89 16.86 -10.84
C GLY A 102 1.16 17.18 -9.36
N HIS A 103 0.52 16.51 -8.41
CA HIS A 103 0.80 16.74 -6.98
C HIS A 103 1.97 15.88 -6.49
N PRO A 104 2.89 16.43 -5.66
CA PRO A 104 3.88 15.63 -4.96
C PRO A 104 3.23 14.82 -3.84
N ILE A 105 3.64 13.57 -3.69
CA ILE A 105 3.22 12.64 -2.64
C ILE A 105 4.48 11.99 -2.07
N GLU A 106 4.64 12.10 -0.76
CA GLU A 106 5.77 11.54 -0.03
C GLU A 106 5.36 10.28 0.73
N GLY A 107 6.33 9.37 0.92
CA GLY A 107 6.16 8.20 1.76
C GLY A 107 7.48 7.53 2.08
N ASN A 108 7.40 6.44 2.84
CA ASN A 108 8.56 5.66 3.21
C ASN A 108 8.20 4.17 3.37
N ILE A 109 9.22 3.31 3.28
CA ILE A 109 9.09 1.86 3.41
C ILE A 109 10.21 1.36 4.32
N ALA A 110 9.86 0.75 5.45
CA ALA A 110 10.85 0.21 6.37
C ALA A 110 11.32 -1.18 5.93
N PHE A 111 12.63 -1.44 5.98
CA PHE A 111 13.21 -2.76 5.74
C PHE A 111 14.46 -2.96 6.62
N GLY A 112 14.99 -4.18 6.67
CA GLY A 112 16.23 -4.51 7.35
C GLY A 112 17.21 -5.26 6.45
N MET A 113 18.50 -5.16 6.76
CA MET A 113 19.58 -5.90 6.10
C MET A 113 20.22 -6.88 7.09
N SER A 114 20.41 -8.13 6.67
CA SER A 114 21.09 -9.17 7.45
C SER A 114 21.82 -10.14 6.51
N ILE A 115 22.82 -9.61 5.80
CA ILE A 115 23.70 -10.39 4.94
C ILE A 115 24.48 -11.38 5.81
N GLU A 116 24.23 -12.67 5.62
CA GLU A 116 25.05 -13.74 6.16
C GLU A 116 26.22 -13.97 5.20
N VAL A 117 27.40 -13.47 5.56
CA VAL A 117 28.61 -13.68 4.77
C VAL A 117 29.03 -15.14 4.96
N GLU A 118 28.66 -16.01 4.02
CA GLU A 118 29.20 -17.37 3.96
C GLU A 118 30.73 -17.30 3.72
N GLU A 119 31.47 -17.30 4.83
CA GLU A 119 32.90 -17.55 4.85
C GLU A 119 33.13 -18.99 4.40
N LYS A 120 33.33 -19.16 3.09
CA LYS A 120 33.58 -20.45 2.44
C LYS A 120 35.00 -20.96 2.71
N GLU A 121 35.32 -21.13 3.99
CA GLU A 121 36.54 -21.77 4.46
C GLU A 121 36.27 -23.14 5.09
N ALA A 122 37.31 -23.98 5.09
CA ALA A 122 37.25 -25.42 5.18
C ALA A 122 36.55 -25.99 6.45
N SER A 123 35.61 -26.91 6.22
CA SER A 123 35.10 -27.81 7.25
C SER A 123 36.21 -28.67 7.86
N ILE A 124 36.43 -28.55 9.18
CA ILE A 124 37.09 -29.58 9.99
C ILE A 124 36.26 -29.82 11.26
N THR A 125 35.85 -31.06 11.41
CA THR A 125 35.08 -31.66 12.53
C THR A 125 35.52 -31.26 13.94
N SER A 126 34.54 -30.95 14.79
CA SER A 126 34.46 -31.47 16.16
C SER A 126 33.01 -31.55 16.66
N SER A 127 32.51 -32.77 16.81
CA SER A 127 31.19 -33.06 17.41
C SER A 127 31.32 -33.39 18.89
N VAL A 128 30.30 -33.07 19.70
CA VAL A 128 29.66 -33.92 20.76
C VAL A 128 28.76 -33.00 21.63
N VAL A 129 27.42 -33.12 21.57
CA VAL A 129 26.46 -33.78 22.53
C VAL A 129 26.69 -33.42 24.01
N ASP A 130 25.74 -33.08 24.91
CA ASP A 130 24.26 -33.12 25.03
C ASP A 130 23.81 -31.96 25.98
N GLY A 131 22.55 -31.57 26.28
CA GLY A 131 21.21 -32.10 25.96
C GLY A 131 20.07 -31.53 26.83
N THR A 132 18.95 -32.26 26.88
CA THR A 132 17.80 -32.17 27.82
C THR A 132 16.81 -30.97 27.75
N ALA A 133 15.59 -31.34 27.37
CA ALA A 133 14.34 -30.57 27.31
C ALA A 133 13.76 -30.05 28.65
N SER A 134 12.82 -29.08 28.57
CA SER A 134 11.49 -29.21 29.20
C SER A 134 10.45 -28.16 28.75
N ALA A 135 9.51 -28.61 27.91
CA ALA A 135 8.04 -28.42 27.94
C ALA A 135 7.34 -27.29 28.77
N THR A 136 6.34 -26.63 28.15
CA THR A 136 4.91 -26.52 28.59
C THR A 136 4.24 -25.12 28.77
N GLU A 137 3.06 -25.00 28.13
CA GLU A 137 1.87 -24.13 28.34
C GLU A 137 1.87 -22.57 28.24
N LYS A 138 1.28 -22.09 27.13
CA LYS A 138 -0.11 -21.55 27.05
C LYS A 138 -0.54 -20.44 28.04
N LYS A 139 -0.85 -19.26 27.49
CA LYS A 139 -2.07 -18.51 27.88
C LYS A 139 -2.70 -17.76 26.70
N LEU A 140 -4.04 -17.73 26.71
CA LEU A 140 -4.93 -17.15 25.71
C LEU A 140 -5.55 -15.84 26.23
N ALA A 141 -6.10 -15.01 25.32
CA ALA A 141 -6.85 -13.78 25.56
C ALA A 141 -6.00 -12.57 26.05
N GLU A 142 -6.28 -11.34 25.63
CA GLU A 142 -7.62 -10.76 25.40
C GLU A 142 -7.67 -9.79 24.20
N VAL A 143 -8.66 -9.99 23.32
CA VAL A 143 -9.00 -9.05 22.22
C VAL A 143 -10.05 -8.08 22.72
N GLN A 144 -9.68 -6.82 22.95
CA GLN A 144 -10.67 -5.77 23.19
C GLN A 144 -11.35 -5.40 21.88
N THR A 145 -12.65 -5.66 21.80
CA THR A 145 -13.47 -5.30 20.64
C THR A 145 -14.08 -3.92 20.85
N GLU A 146 -13.45 -2.86 20.34
CA GLU A 146 -14.13 -1.58 20.23
C GLU A 146 -15.29 -1.69 19.24
N LYS A 147 -16.51 -1.42 19.73
CA LYS A 147 -17.67 -1.18 18.85
C LYS A 147 -17.57 0.22 18.24
N HIS A 148 -16.75 0.38 17.22
CA HIS A 148 -16.93 1.51 16.31
C HIS A 148 -18.20 1.26 15.47
N ASN A 149 -19.24 2.06 15.69
CA ASN A 149 -20.53 1.95 15.00
C ASN A 149 -20.44 2.47 13.55
N ASN A 150 -19.65 1.78 12.72
CA ASN A 150 -19.68 1.91 11.28
C ASN A 150 -21.05 1.45 10.79
N ILE A 151 -22.02 2.36 10.66
CA ILE A 151 -23.18 2.12 9.80
C ILE A 151 -22.63 2.10 8.38
N PRO A 152 -22.55 0.94 7.69
CA PRO A 152 -21.99 0.91 6.36
C PRO A 152 -22.87 1.75 5.44
N VAL A 153 -22.24 2.54 4.57
CA VAL A 153 -22.92 3.47 3.64
C VAL A 153 -23.99 2.74 2.79
N THR A 154 -23.83 1.43 2.59
CA THR A 154 -24.82 0.55 1.97
C THR A 154 -26.20 0.58 2.64
N ILE A 155 -26.31 0.65 3.97
CA ILE A 155 -27.60 0.75 4.68
C ILE A 155 -28.27 2.10 4.40
N LEU A 156 -27.49 3.18 4.37
CA LEU A 156 -27.99 4.52 4.04
C LEU A 156 -28.47 4.60 2.58
N LEU A 157 -27.74 3.97 1.65
CA LEU A 157 -28.14 3.87 0.24
C LEU A 157 -29.41 3.02 0.04
N VAL A 158 -29.55 1.90 0.74
CA VAL A 158 -30.77 1.08 0.70
C VAL A 158 -31.97 1.86 1.25
N LEU A 159 -31.82 2.58 2.37
CA LEU A 159 -32.85 3.46 2.91
C LEU A 159 -33.26 4.56 1.91
N ALA A 160 -32.29 5.21 1.26
CA ALA A 160 -32.56 6.22 0.24
C ALA A 160 -33.33 5.63 -0.97
N ALA A 161 -32.94 4.44 -1.45
CA ALA A 161 -33.62 3.75 -2.54
C ALA A 161 -35.07 3.38 -2.19
N VAL A 162 -35.33 2.90 -0.98
CA VAL A 162 -36.69 2.58 -0.49
C VAL A 162 -37.56 3.84 -0.40
N LEU A 163 -37.03 4.93 0.14
CA LEU A 163 -37.75 6.21 0.23
C LEU A 163 -38.07 6.80 -1.16
N MET A 164 -37.15 6.66 -2.12
CA MET A 164 -37.36 7.08 -3.51
C MET A 164 -38.41 6.21 -4.21
N GLY A 165 -38.33 4.89 -4.07
CA GLY A 165 -39.33 3.95 -4.58
C GLY A 165 -40.73 4.20 -4.02
N TYR A 166 -40.85 4.43 -2.71
CA TYR A 166 -42.12 4.79 -2.07
C TYR A 166 -42.68 6.14 -2.57
N SER A 167 -41.82 7.12 -2.81
CA SER A 167 -42.22 8.42 -3.36
C SER A 167 -42.75 8.30 -4.79
N ILE A 168 -42.12 7.47 -5.62
CA ILE A 168 -42.57 7.15 -6.98
C ILE A 168 -43.91 6.40 -6.93
N TYR A 169 -44.04 5.37 -6.08
CA TYR A 169 -45.29 4.62 -5.90
C TYR A 169 -46.45 5.53 -5.49
N LYS A 170 -46.24 6.41 -4.49
CA LYS A 170 -47.26 7.37 -4.02
C LYS A 170 -47.68 8.35 -5.12
N LEU A 171 -46.76 8.78 -5.99
CA LEU A 171 -47.07 9.62 -7.15
C LEU A 171 -47.87 8.90 -8.25
N LEU A 172 -47.66 7.60 -8.43
CA LEU A 172 -48.42 6.78 -9.37
C LEU A 172 -49.84 6.50 -8.85
N VAL A 173 -49.98 6.18 -7.56
CA VAL A 173 -51.28 5.89 -6.93
C VAL A 173 -52.16 7.14 -6.83
N LYS A 174 -51.59 8.33 -6.55
CA LYS A 174 -52.33 9.61 -6.48
C LYS A 174 -52.91 10.09 -7.84
N LYS A 175 -52.66 9.36 -8.93
CA LYS A 175 -53.11 9.70 -10.29
C LYS A 175 -54.29 8.86 -10.80
N LYS A 176 -54.90 8.07 -9.92
CA LYS A 176 -56.10 7.27 -10.18
C LYS A 176 -57.25 7.78 -9.32
#